data_AF-A0A5E4Z018-F1
#
_entry.id   AF-A0A5E4Z018-F1
#
_cell.length_a   1.000
_cell.length_b   1.000
_cell.length_c   1.000
_cell.angle_alpha   90.00
_cell.angle_beta   90.00
_cell.angle_gamma   90.00
#
_symmetry.space_group_name_H-M   'P 1'
#
loop_
_entity.id
_entity.type
_entity.pdbx_description
1 polymer ?
#
loop_
_entity_poly.entity_id
_entity_poly.type
_entity_poly.pdbx_seq_one_letter_code
_entity_poly.pdbx_strand_id
1 'polypeptide(L)'
;MNNTYRHANVPYRSQWASPELNERIVNGSIDPCDDPMWTLSGFSSATEYRFWARRICGIACLESILDFLSIPHGTRYEMVREALSFGAYIRHDDNSVTGLIYRPFCDWVRARYQLDVDVYEHTPLSNVAKAISPSCMAFASVSSEIRNPTTPNARKGGHLILIHGTDPENILFHNPSGVPPYQANVSLRIKEAERFFARRGMFVSIPSGS
;
A
#
# COMPACT_ATOMS: atom_id res chain seq x y z
N MET A 1 -0.88 12.68 25.37
CA MET A 1 -1.96 11.68 25.24
C MET A 1 -1.43 10.58 24.33
N ASN A 2 -1.37 9.35 24.82
CA ASN A 2 -0.95 8.21 24.00
C ASN A 2 -2.13 7.84 23.10
N ASN A 3 -1.95 7.97 21.79
CA ASN A 3 -3.00 7.68 20.83
C ASN A 3 -3.08 6.17 20.64
N THR A 4 -4.20 5.56 21.03
CA THR A 4 -4.53 4.17 20.72
C THR A 4 -5.79 4.18 19.92
N TYR A 5 -5.71 3.79 18.66
CA TYR A 5 -6.85 3.73 17.77
C TYR A 5 -6.61 2.70 16.67
N ARG A 6 -7.66 1.99 16.25
CA ARG A 6 -7.61 1.18 15.03
C ARG A 6 -8.94 1.24 14.31
N HIS A 7 -8.88 1.33 12.99
CA HIS A 7 -10.00 0.97 12.13
C HIS A 7 -10.16 -0.54 12.17
N ALA A 8 -11.33 -1.01 12.62
CA ALA A 8 -11.63 -2.44 12.69
C ALA A 8 -12.01 -2.98 11.31
N ASN A 9 -11.63 -4.23 11.02
CA ASN A 9 -12.04 -4.94 9.80
C ASN A 9 -11.65 -4.27 8.48
N VAL A 10 -10.56 -3.48 8.44
CA VAL A 10 -10.00 -2.99 7.17
C VAL A 10 -9.58 -4.20 6.33
N PRO A 11 -10.14 -4.40 5.12
CA PRO A 11 -9.80 -5.55 4.30
C PRO A 11 -8.33 -5.53 3.88
N TYR A 12 -7.65 -6.66 3.98
CA TYR A 12 -6.31 -6.81 3.43
C TYR A 12 -6.39 -7.11 1.94
N ARG A 13 -5.67 -6.35 1.12
CA ARG A 13 -5.48 -6.62 -0.30
C ARG A 13 -4.02 -6.89 -0.60
N SER A 14 -3.72 -8.12 -1.06
CA SER A 14 -2.42 -8.44 -1.62
C SER A 14 -2.25 -7.74 -2.96
N GLN A 15 -1.01 -7.33 -3.29
CA GLN A 15 -0.68 -6.82 -4.62
C GLN A 15 -0.65 -7.93 -5.68
N TRP A 16 -0.59 -9.19 -5.26
CA TRP A 16 -0.82 -10.37 -6.11
C TRP A 16 -2.23 -10.91 -5.88
N ALA A 17 -2.73 -11.77 -6.77
CA ALA A 17 -4.11 -12.24 -6.70
C ALA A 17 -4.35 -13.16 -5.50
N SER A 18 -3.44 -14.08 -5.23
CA SER A 18 -3.53 -15.06 -4.14
C SER A 18 -2.49 -14.76 -3.03
N PRO A 19 -2.90 -14.23 -1.86
CA PRO A 19 -1.98 -13.90 -0.76
C PRO A 19 -1.04 -15.03 -0.31
N GLU A 20 -1.53 -16.27 -0.34
CA GLU A 20 -0.79 -17.48 0.02
C GLU A 20 0.40 -17.76 -0.91
N LEU A 21 0.42 -17.16 -2.10
CA LEU A 21 1.52 -17.28 -3.06
C LEU A 21 2.58 -16.18 -2.90
N ASN A 22 2.34 -15.16 -2.06
CA ASN A 22 3.23 -14.02 -1.89
C ASN A 22 4.68 -14.44 -1.59
N GLU A 23 4.89 -15.40 -0.69
CA GLU A 23 6.24 -15.84 -0.31
C GLU A 23 6.99 -16.46 -1.49
N ARG A 24 6.33 -17.35 -2.24
CA ARG A 24 6.89 -18.01 -3.42
C ARG A 24 7.16 -17.03 -4.56
N ILE A 25 6.35 -15.97 -4.69
CA ILE A 25 6.58 -14.92 -5.69
C ILE A 25 7.75 -14.01 -5.27
N VAL A 26 7.84 -13.65 -3.99
CA VAL A 26 8.89 -12.79 -3.43
C VAL A 26 10.25 -13.47 -3.54
N ASN A 27 10.34 -14.75 -3.21
CA ASN A 27 11.60 -15.51 -3.28
C ASN A 27 11.95 -16.01 -4.70
N GLY A 28 11.07 -15.79 -5.67
CA GLY A 28 11.29 -16.17 -7.08
C GLY A 28 11.06 -17.65 -7.39
N SER A 29 10.47 -18.43 -6.49
CA SER A 29 10.13 -19.84 -6.73
C SER A 29 9.01 -20.03 -7.75
N ILE A 30 8.17 -19.00 -7.97
CA ILE A 30 7.16 -18.97 -9.02
C ILE A 30 7.09 -17.60 -9.70
N ASP A 31 6.62 -17.58 -10.94
CA ASP A 31 6.24 -16.34 -11.62
C ASP A 31 4.87 -15.87 -11.10
N PRO A 32 4.62 -14.55 -10.95
CA PRO A 32 3.29 -14.06 -10.57
C PRO A 32 2.17 -14.57 -11.48
N CYS A 33 2.45 -14.85 -12.76
CA CYS A 33 1.46 -15.36 -13.71
C CYS A 33 1.17 -16.86 -13.56
N ASP A 34 1.91 -17.58 -12.69
CA ASP A 34 1.59 -18.97 -12.32
C ASP A 34 0.43 -19.04 -11.31
N ASP A 35 0.03 -17.90 -10.73
CA ASP A 35 -1.15 -17.77 -9.88
C ASP A 35 -2.43 -17.91 -10.72
N PRO A 36 -3.24 -18.98 -10.60
CA PRO A 36 -4.39 -19.21 -11.47
C PRO A 36 -5.45 -18.11 -11.39
N MET A 37 -5.42 -17.29 -10.34
CA MET A 37 -6.37 -16.18 -10.12
C MET A 37 -5.86 -14.84 -10.65
N TRP A 38 -4.67 -14.78 -11.28
CA TRP A 38 -4.08 -13.51 -11.73
C TRP A 38 -5.00 -12.72 -12.66
N THR A 39 -5.78 -13.39 -13.51
CA THR A 39 -6.71 -12.75 -14.45
C THR A 39 -7.89 -12.05 -13.78
N LEU A 40 -8.25 -12.42 -12.54
CA LEU A 40 -9.29 -11.73 -11.76
C LEU A 40 -8.92 -10.28 -11.44
N SER A 41 -7.63 -9.93 -11.54
CA SER A 41 -7.17 -8.55 -11.42
C SER A 41 -7.50 -7.67 -12.64
N GLY A 42 -8.15 -8.23 -13.67
CA GLY A 42 -8.57 -7.53 -14.88
C GLY A 42 -7.51 -7.46 -15.98
N PHE A 43 -6.31 -7.99 -15.74
CA PHE A 43 -5.27 -8.07 -16.76
C PHE A 43 -5.55 -9.22 -17.73
N SER A 44 -5.44 -8.97 -19.03
CA SER A 44 -5.54 -9.98 -20.09
C SER A 44 -4.18 -10.44 -20.63
N SER A 45 -3.10 -9.71 -20.30
CA SER A 45 -1.74 -10.00 -20.73
C SER A 45 -0.87 -10.39 -19.53
N ALA A 46 -0.33 -11.61 -19.56
CA ALA A 46 0.62 -12.08 -18.55
C ALA A 46 1.87 -11.18 -18.47
N THR A 47 2.31 -10.63 -19.60
CA THR A 47 3.44 -9.70 -19.64
C THR A 47 3.10 -8.40 -18.91
N GLU A 48 1.91 -7.83 -19.14
CA GLU A 48 1.48 -6.63 -18.42
C GLU A 48 1.25 -6.89 -16.94
N TYR A 49 0.64 -8.02 -16.58
CA TYR A 49 0.43 -8.39 -15.18
C TYR A 49 1.77 -8.58 -14.46
N ARG A 50 2.70 -9.37 -15.01
CA ARG A 50 4.05 -9.56 -14.44
C ARG A 50 4.77 -8.23 -14.21
N PHE A 51 4.61 -7.31 -15.15
CA PHE A 51 5.16 -5.96 -15.03
C PHE A 51 4.52 -5.20 -13.87
N TRP A 52 3.20 -5.09 -13.84
CA TRP A 52 2.50 -4.24 -12.87
C TRP A 52 2.38 -4.85 -11.48
N ALA A 53 2.20 -6.16 -11.35
CA ALA A 53 1.97 -6.85 -10.08
C ALA A 53 3.10 -6.65 -9.04
N ARG A 54 4.30 -6.22 -9.49
CA ARG A 54 5.42 -5.86 -8.61
C ARG A 54 5.45 -4.38 -8.20
N ARG A 55 4.58 -3.54 -8.76
CA ARG A 55 4.65 -2.06 -8.73
C ARG A 55 3.37 -1.39 -8.22
N ILE A 56 2.35 -2.17 -7.87
CA ILE A 56 1.00 -1.70 -7.54
C ILE A 56 0.67 -1.78 -6.05
N CYS A 57 1.68 -1.79 -5.17
CA CYS A 57 1.46 -1.78 -3.71
C CYS A 57 0.55 -0.63 -3.26
N GLY A 58 0.69 0.56 -3.85
CA GLY A 58 -0.19 1.69 -3.55
C GLY A 58 -1.63 1.51 -4.05
N ILE A 59 -1.83 0.81 -5.17
CA ILE A 59 -3.18 0.45 -5.66
C ILE A 59 -3.81 -0.55 -4.70
N ALA A 60 -3.07 -1.58 -4.28
CA ALA A 60 -3.58 -2.54 -3.30
C ALA A 60 -3.92 -1.90 -1.95
N CYS A 61 -3.07 -0.97 -1.46
CA CYS A 61 -3.40 -0.18 -0.27
C CYS A 61 -4.67 0.67 -0.47
N LEU A 62 -4.88 1.24 -1.67
CA LEU A 62 -6.09 1.99 -1.98
C LEU A 62 -7.33 1.09 -2.04
N GLU A 63 -7.24 -0.09 -2.66
CA GLU A 63 -8.34 -1.08 -2.67
C GLU A 63 -8.78 -1.40 -1.23
N SER A 64 -7.83 -1.65 -0.31
CA SER A 64 -8.14 -1.84 1.11
C SER A 64 -8.96 -0.70 1.73
N ILE A 65 -8.67 0.56 1.38
CA ILE A 65 -9.41 1.73 1.87
C ILE A 65 -10.79 1.81 1.21
N LEU A 66 -10.86 1.63 -0.12
CA LEU A 66 -12.11 1.72 -0.87
C LEU A 66 -13.10 0.64 -0.43
N ASP A 67 -12.64 -0.60 -0.24
CA ASP A 67 -13.46 -1.68 0.30
C ASP A 67 -13.93 -1.39 1.73
N PHE A 68 -13.04 -0.88 2.60
CA PHE A 68 -13.40 -0.50 3.96
C PHE A 68 -14.51 0.56 3.99
N LEU A 69 -14.46 1.51 3.06
CA LEU A 69 -15.47 2.56 2.91
C LEU A 69 -16.67 2.15 2.05
N SER A 70 -16.69 0.91 1.54
CA SER A 70 -17.69 0.44 0.58
C SER A 70 -17.84 1.34 -0.66
N ILE A 71 -16.74 1.95 -1.12
CA ILE A 71 -16.68 2.75 -2.33
C ILE A 71 -16.40 1.83 -3.52
N PRO A 72 -17.29 1.76 -4.53
CA PRO A 72 -17.07 0.94 -5.70
C PRO A 72 -15.82 1.36 -6.49
N HIS A 73 -15.05 0.38 -6.93
CA HIS A 73 -13.90 0.58 -7.78
C HIS A 73 -13.84 -0.46 -8.90
N GLY A 74 -13.15 -0.12 -9.99
CA GLY A 74 -12.90 -1.06 -11.09
C GLY A 74 -11.92 -2.15 -10.70
N THR A 75 -11.61 -2.99 -11.67
CA THR A 75 -10.50 -3.94 -11.59
C THR A 75 -9.18 -3.21 -11.37
N ARG A 76 -8.20 -3.93 -10.81
CA ARG A 76 -6.85 -3.42 -10.58
C ARG A 76 -6.17 -2.96 -11.88
N TYR A 77 -6.46 -3.62 -13.00
CA TYR A 77 -6.01 -3.16 -14.32
C TYR A 77 -6.57 -1.79 -14.69
N GLU A 78 -7.89 -1.60 -14.53
CA GLU A 78 -8.54 -0.31 -14.80
C GLU A 78 -8.00 0.79 -13.88
N MET A 79 -7.82 0.50 -12.59
CA MET A 79 -7.22 1.44 -11.64
C MET A 79 -5.79 1.84 -12.03
N VAL A 80 -4.96 0.88 -12.48
CA VAL A 80 -3.62 1.17 -13.02
C VAL A 80 -3.71 2.05 -14.26
N ARG A 81 -4.68 1.79 -15.15
CA ARG A 81 -4.87 2.57 -16.37
C ARG A 81 -5.29 4.02 -16.10
N GLU A 82 -6.18 4.23 -15.13
CA GLU A 82 -6.58 5.56 -14.67
C GLU A 82 -5.42 6.27 -13.96
N ALA A 83 -4.72 5.58 -13.06
CA ALA A 83 -3.55 6.15 -12.38
C ALA A 83 -2.47 6.60 -13.39
N LEU A 84 -2.25 5.85 -14.47
CA LEU A 84 -1.38 6.25 -15.58
C LEU A 84 -1.87 7.51 -16.30
N SER A 85 -3.16 7.66 -16.57
CA SER A 85 -3.68 8.84 -17.28
C SER A 85 -3.60 10.10 -16.44
N PHE A 86 -3.61 9.97 -15.11
CA PHE A 86 -3.33 11.06 -14.18
C PHE A 86 -1.84 11.33 -13.96
N GLY A 87 -0.94 10.51 -14.53
CA GLY A 87 0.51 10.67 -14.33
C GLY A 87 1.01 10.17 -12.97
N ALA A 88 0.22 9.37 -12.25
CA ALA A 88 0.66 8.73 -11.01
C ALA A 88 1.72 7.65 -11.25
N TYR A 89 1.85 7.18 -12.49
CA TYR A 89 2.96 6.36 -12.97
C TYR A 89 3.46 6.92 -14.30
N ILE A 90 4.77 6.85 -14.52
CA ILE A 90 5.41 7.23 -15.79
C ILE A 90 6.18 6.02 -16.29
N ARG A 91 5.72 5.43 -17.41
CA ARG A 91 6.48 4.40 -18.13
C ARG A 91 7.56 5.07 -18.96
N HIS A 92 8.75 4.48 -18.94
CA HIS A 92 9.90 4.91 -19.75
C HIS A 92 10.11 3.97 -20.93
N ASP A 93 10.87 4.42 -21.93
CA ASP A 93 11.13 3.67 -23.17
C ASP A 93 11.91 2.37 -22.95
N ASP A 94 12.63 2.25 -21.83
CA ASP A 94 13.38 1.05 -21.42
C ASP A 94 12.53 0.02 -20.67
N ASN A 95 11.20 0.16 -20.70
CA ASN A 95 10.26 -0.61 -19.90
C ASN A 95 10.46 -0.44 -18.39
N SER A 96 11.14 0.58 -17.90
CA SER A 96 11.09 0.94 -16.48
C SER A 96 9.84 1.79 -16.18
N VAL A 97 9.53 1.96 -14.90
CA VAL A 97 8.49 2.89 -14.45
C VAL A 97 9.05 3.73 -13.33
N THR A 98 8.75 5.03 -13.35
CA THR A 98 8.81 5.81 -12.11
C THR A 98 7.76 5.26 -11.17
N GLY A 99 8.17 4.83 -9.97
CA GLY A 99 7.26 4.36 -8.95
C GLY A 99 6.15 5.37 -8.65
N LEU A 100 5.09 4.93 -7.97
CA LEU A 100 3.89 5.74 -7.73
C LEU A 100 4.25 7.16 -7.24
N ILE A 101 3.87 8.15 -8.04
CA ILE A 101 4.12 9.57 -7.81
C ILE A 101 2.96 10.12 -6.96
N TYR A 102 3.26 10.64 -5.76
CA TYR A 102 2.23 10.88 -4.75
C TYR A 102 1.24 11.98 -5.13
N ARG A 103 1.70 13.15 -5.60
CA ARG A 103 0.78 14.25 -5.92
C ARG A 103 -0.23 13.88 -7.02
N PRO A 104 0.20 13.34 -8.19
CA PRO A 104 -0.76 12.92 -9.20
C PRO A 104 -1.65 11.75 -8.75
N PHE A 105 -1.15 10.85 -7.89
CA PHE A 105 -1.97 9.82 -7.27
C PHE A 105 -3.06 10.41 -6.35
N CYS A 106 -2.70 11.38 -5.50
CA CYS A 106 -3.67 12.10 -4.66
C CYS A 106 -4.73 12.80 -5.53
N ASP A 107 -4.32 13.45 -6.61
CA ASP A 107 -5.23 14.15 -7.52
C ASP A 107 -6.20 13.18 -8.20
N TRP A 108 -5.70 12.02 -8.65
CA TRP A 108 -6.55 10.94 -9.16
C TRP A 108 -7.54 10.44 -8.11
N VAL A 109 -7.08 10.14 -6.90
CA VAL A 109 -7.95 9.59 -5.84
C VAL A 109 -9.05 10.58 -5.46
N ARG A 110 -8.72 11.87 -5.33
CA ARG A 110 -9.71 12.92 -5.09
C ARG A 110 -10.72 13.02 -6.23
N ALA A 111 -10.24 13.08 -7.47
CA ALA A 111 -11.11 13.23 -8.64
C ALA A 111 -12.04 12.02 -8.84
N ARG A 112 -11.52 10.80 -8.65
CA ARG A 112 -12.23 9.56 -8.97
C ARG A 112 -13.12 9.05 -7.84
N TYR A 113 -12.69 9.20 -6.59
CA TYR A 113 -13.34 8.59 -5.42
C TYR A 113 -13.82 9.62 -4.39
N GLN A 114 -13.56 10.92 -4.60
CA GLN A 114 -13.94 11.99 -3.67
C GLN A 114 -13.37 11.76 -2.26
N LEU A 115 -12.17 11.16 -2.20
CA LEU A 115 -11.43 10.94 -0.96
C LEU A 115 -10.28 11.94 -0.85
N ASP A 116 -10.24 12.69 0.25
CA ASP A 116 -9.14 13.60 0.52
C ASP A 116 -7.88 12.81 0.91
N VAL A 117 -6.82 13.00 0.12
CA VAL A 117 -5.53 12.35 0.31
C VAL A 117 -4.41 13.36 0.16
N ASP A 118 -3.64 13.59 1.22
CA ASP A 118 -2.60 14.63 1.26
C ASP A 118 -1.20 14.05 1.48
N VAL A 119 -0.25 14.53 0.67
CA VAL A 119 1.15 14.14 0.77
C VAL A 119 1.76 14.74 2.03
N TYR A 120 2.48 13.90 2.78
CA TYR A 120 3.36 14.35 3.85
C TYR A 120 4.81 13.96 3.56
N GLU A 121 5.75 14.82 3.94
CA GLU A 121 7.19 14.63 3.74
C GLU A 121 7.94 15.00 5.02
N HIS A 122 9.17 14.50 5.17
CA HIS A 122 10.06 14.72 6.31
C HIS A 122 9.49 14.37 7.70
N THR A 123 8.37 13.65 7.75
CA THR A 123 7.62 13.36 8.97
C THR A 123 8.13 12.06 9.61
N PRO A 124 8.51 12.04 10.90
CA PRO A 124 8.85 10.80 11.61
C PRO A 124 7.64 9.87 11.73
N LEU A 125 7.85 8.55 11.78
CA LEU A 125 6.74 7.59 11.86
C LEU A 125 5.93 7.76 13.15
N SER A 126 6.55 8.20 14.24
CA SER A 126 5.85 8.51 15.50
C SER A 126 4.83 9.65 15.35
N ASN A 127 5.06 10.59 14.44
CA ASN A 127 4.09 11.66 14.16
C ASN A 127 2.99 11.16 13.20
N VAL A 128 3.32 10.30 12.24
CA VAL A 128 2.32 9.62 11.40
C VAL A 128 1.39 8.76 12.27
N ALA A 129 1.95 7.97 13.20
CA ALA A 129 1.21 7.16 14.15
C ALA A 129 0.24 8.01 15.00
N LYS A 130 0.68 9.17 15.50
CA LYS A 130 -0.19 10.11 16.25
C LYS A 130 -1.34 10.67 15.42
N ALA A 131 -1.23 10.74 14.10
CA ALA A 131 -2.30 11.25 13.23
C ALA A 131 -3.40 10.21 12.98
N ILE A 132 -3.09 8.91 13.12
CA ILE A 132 -4.06 7.83 12.91
C ILE A 132 -5.23 7.97 13.89
N SER A 133 -6.45 8.08 13.38
CA SER A 133 -7.62 8.43 14.19
C SER A 133 -8.89 7.96 13.48
N PRO A 134 -10.09 8.12 14.07
CA PRO A 134 -11.34 7.78 13.38
C PRO A 134 -11.52 8.42 12.01
N SER A 135 -10.87 9.56 11.76
CA SER A 135 -10.93 10.28 10.50
C SER A 135 -9.65 10.19 9.68
N CYS A 136 -8.68 9.34 10.04
CA CYS A 136 -7.40 9.29 9.33
C CYS A 136 -6.78 7.88 9.27
N MET A 137 -6.41 7.46 8.06
CA MET A 137 -5.43 6.39 7.79
C MET A 137 -4.19 7.00 7.12
N ALA A 138 -3.13 6.20 6.94
CA ALA A 138 -1.94 6.66 6.22
C ALA A 138 -1.35 5.60 5.29
N PHE A 139 -1.03 5.99 4.07
CA PHE A 139 -0.02 5.31 3.28
C PHE A 139 1.36 5.69 3.83
N ALA A 140 2.25 4.72 4.05
CA ALA A 140 3.62 4.96 4.46
C ALA A 140 4.61 4.36 3.47
N SER A 141 5.55 5.18 3.00
CA SER A 141 6.63 4.71 2.14
C SER A 141 7.70 4.01 2.95
N VAL A 142 7.79 2.69 2.77
CA VAL A 142 8.77 1.83 3.44
C VAL A 142 9.59 1.08 2.42
N SER A 143 10.69 0.50 2.84
CA SER A 143 11.38 -0.48 2.00
C SER A 143 10.67 -1.82 2.07
N SER A 144 10.78 -2.58 0.99
CA SER A 144 10.06 -3.83 0.82
C SER A 144 10.56 -4.94 1.78
N GLU A 145 11.74 -4.76 2.35
CA GLU A 145 12.37 -5.60 3.35
C GLU A 145 11.61 -5.61 4.70
N ILE A 146 10.63 -4.71 4.90
CA ILE A 146 9.74 -4.74 6.08
C ILE A 146 8.95 -6.07 6.19
N ARG A 147 8.91 -6.88 5.13
CA ARG A 147 8.44 -8.27 5.14
C ARG A 147 9.17 -9.14 6.18
N ASN A 148 10.40 -8.78 6.53
CA ASN A 148 11.25 -9.49 7.49
C ASN A 148 11.85 -8.48 8.50
N PRO A 149 11.04 -7.96 9.45
CA PRO A 149 11.44 -6.84 10.30
C PRO A 149 12.56 -7.19 11.30
N THR A 150 12.85 -8.47 11.52
CA THR A 150 13.95 -8.95 12.36
C THR A 150 15.32 -8.86 11.67
N THR A 151 15.35 -8.76 10.34
CA THR A 151 16.59 -8.65 9.57
C THR A 151 17.08 -7.18 9.54
N PRO A 152 18.41 -6.94 9.65
CA PRO A 152 18.98 -5.63 9.41
C PRO A 152 18.61 -5.11 8.02
N ASN A 153 18.33 -3.82 7.92
CA ASN A 153 18.02 -3.18 6.65
C ASN A 153 18.49 -1.73 6.66
N ALA A 154 19.12 -1.31 5.55
CA ALA A 154 19.56 0.06 5.32
C ALA A 154 18.69 0.81 4.29
N ARG A 155 17.92 0.08 3.47
CA ARG A 155 17.09 0.68 2.42
C ARG A 155 15.84 1.31 2.99
N LYS A 156 15.38 2.40 2.39
CA LYS A 156 14.14 3.09 2.75
C LYS A 156 13.30 3.39 1.52
N GLY A 157 11.99 3.22 1.65
CA GLY A 157 11.03 3.52 0.58
C GLY A 157 11.08 2.54 -0.60
N GLY A 158 10.29 2.85 -1.64
CA GLY A 158 10.11 1.99 -2.82
C GLY A 158 8.96 0.99 -2.69
N HIS A 159 8.31 0.92 -1.53
CA HIS A 159 7.10 0.16 -1.26
C HIS A 159 6.12 1.01 -0.43
N LEU A 160 4.83 0.70 -0.51
CA LEU A 160 3.79 1.35 0.30
C LEU A 160 3.09 0.31 1.18
N ILE A 161 2.86 0.68 2.44
CA ILE A 161 1.99 -0.03 3.38
C ILE A 161 0.83 0.88 3.78
N LEU A 162 -0.27 0.28 4.24
CA LEU A 162 -1.42 1.00 4.77
C LEU A 162 -1.43 0.90 6.29
N ILE A 163 -1.16 2.00 6.99
CA ILE A 163 -1.32 2.12 8.43
C ILE A 163 -2.79 2.46 8.72
N HIS A 164 -3.46 1.57 9.44
CA HIS A 164 -4.88 1.69 9.79
C HIS A 164 -5.13 1.62 11.30
N GLY A 165 -4.07 1.55 12.10
CA GLY A 165 -4.15 1.68 13.55
C GLY A 165 -2.80 2.01 14.18
N THR A 166 -2.85 2.33 15.46
CA THR A 166 -1.70 2.67 16.29
C THR A 166 -2.01 2.33 17.75
N ASP A 167 -0.98 2.08 18.52
CA ASP A 167 -0.96 2.15 19.98
C ASP A 167 0.24 3.02 20.41
N PRO A 168 0.55 3.17 21.72
CA PRO A 168 1.65 4.02 22.17
C PRO A 168 3.04 3.61 21.62
N GLU A 169 3.22 2.33 21.28
CA GLU A 169 4.51 1.77 20.86
C GLU A 169 4.52 1.24 19.42
N ASN A 170 3.36 0.89 18.85
CA ASN A 170 3.23 0.16 17.60
C ASN A 170 2.37 0.89 16.57
N ILE A 171 2.68 0.65 15.30
CA ILE A 171 1.74 0.85 14.20
C ILE A 171 1.06 -0.48 13.86
N LEU A 172 -0.21 -0.40 13.45
CA LEU A 172 -0.97 -1.51 12.89
C LEU A 172 -1.17 -1.27 11.39
N PHE A 173 -0.71 -2.20 10.55
CA PHE A 173 -0.71 -1.99 9.10
C PHE A 173 -0.98 -3.24 8.26
N HIS A 174 -1.41 -3.00 7.03
CA HIS A 174 -1.41 -3.96 5.93
C HIS A 174 -0.20 -3.75 5.03
N ASN A 175 0.47 -4.83 4.69
CA ASN A 175 1.60 -4.87 3.77
C ASN A 175 1.20 -5.65 2.52
N PRO A 176 0.84 -5.00 1.40
CA PRO A 176 0.32 -5.68 0.21
C PRO A 176 1.24 -6.73 -0.39
N SER A 177 2.54 -6.60 -0.12
CA SER A 177 3.55 -7.55 -0.58
C SER A 177 4.08 -8.44 0.53
N GLY A 178 3.45 -8.39 1.70
CA GLY A 178 3.83 -9.11 2.89
C GLY A 178 3.81 -10.61 2.68
N VAL A 179 4.61 -11.30 3.47
CA VAL A 179 4.58 -12.76 3.61
C VAL A 179 4.17 -13.06 5.05
N PRO A 180 3.54 -14.21 5.35
CA PRO A 180 3.17 -14.55 6.72
C PRO A 180 4.38 -14.47 7.68
N PRO A 181 4.22 -13.89 8.89
CA PRO A 181 3.01 -13.26 9.43
C PRO A 181 2.86 -11.75 9.10
N TYR A 182 3.77 -11.15 8.34
CA TYR A 182 3.89 -9.72 8.10
C TYR A 182 3.10 -9.20 6.89
N GLN A 183 1.89 -9.72 6.68
CA GLN A 183 1.01 -9.36 5.55
C GLN A 183 -0.20 -8.50 5.94
N ALA A 184 -0.95 -8.91 6.96
CA ALA A 184 -2.22 -8.29 7.31
C ALA A 184 -2.30 -8.04 8.81
N ASN A 185 -2.85 -6.90 9.21
CA ASN A 185 -2.99 -6.48 10.62
C ASN A 185 -1.67 -6.63 11.40
N VAL A 186 -0.56 -6.28 10.74
CA VAL A 186 0.78 -6.40 11.32
C VAL A 186 0.94 -5.34 12.39
N SER A 187 1.24 -5.76 13.62
CA SER A 187 1.68 -4.87 14.68
C SER A 187 3.20 -4.86 14.73
N LEU A 188 3.81 -3.69 14.56
CA LEU A 188 5.26 -3.52 14.64
C LEU A 188 5.62 -2.26 15.42
N ARG A 189 6.66 -2.36 16.27
CA ARG A 189 7.13 -1.22 17.06
C ARG A 189 7.53 -0.08 16.15
N ILE A 190 7.08 1.13 16.47
CA ILE A 190 7.37 2.36 15.71
C ILE A 190 8.89 2.50 15.50
N LYS A 191 9.69 2.25 16.55
CA LYS A 191 11.16 2.31 16.48
C LYS A 191 11.76 1.31 15.49
N GLU A 192 11.18 0.11 15.37
CA GLU A 192 11.65 -0.91 14.44
C GLU A 192 11.23 -0.58 13.00
N ALA A 193 9.97 -0.16 12.81
CA ALA A 193 9.42 0.23 11.53
C ALA A 193 10.10 1.48 10.93
N GLU A 194 10.54 2.44 11.76
CA GLU A 194 11.26 3.66 11.35
C GLU A 194 12.51 3.36 10.50
N ARG A 195 13.14 2.19 10.71
CA ARG A 195 14.31 1.75 9.93
C ARG A 195 13.99 1.58 8.44
N PHE A 196 12.78 1.11 8.12
CA PHE A 196 12.32 0.89 6.74
C PHE A 196 11.68 2.15 6.15
N PHE A 197 11.19 3.05 7.00
CA PHE A 197 10.38 4.18 6.63
C PHE A 197 11.18 5.33 6.00
N ALA A 198 10.67 5.82 4.87
CA ALA A 198 11.30 6.87 4.07
C ALA A 198 10.87 8.29 4.47
N ARG A 199 10.14 8.43 5.59
CA ARG A 199 9.66 9.70 6.15
C ARG A 199 8.75 10.49 5.21
N ARG A 200 7.99 9.76 4.38
CA ARG A 200 7.04 10.31 3.43
C ARG A 200 5.93 9.32 3.14
N GLY A 201 4.81 9.83 2.66
CA GLY A 201 3.64 9.05 2.30
C GLY A 201 2.45 9.96 2.10
N MET A 202 1.26 9.45 2.39
CA MET A 202 0.02 10.18 2.21
C MET A 202 -0.92 9.92 3.38
N PHE A 203 -1.54 10.96 3.93
CA PHE A 203 -2.68 10.81 4.83
C PHE A 203 -3.96 10.70 4.02
N VAL A 204 -4.89 9.88 4.49
CA VAL A 204 -6.21 9.71 3.89
C VAL A 204 -7.25 10.08 4.92
N SER A 205 -8.08 11.06 4.60
CA SER A 205 -9.24 11.40 5.41
C SER A 205 -10.28 10.29 5.27
N ILE A 206 -10.67 9.73 6.40
CA ILE A 206 -11.76 8.76 6.49
C ILE A 206 -13.03 9.55 6.80
N PRO A 207 -14.03 9.56 5.90
CA PRO A 207 -15.31 10.19 6.20
C PRO A 207 -15.90 9.55 7.45
N SER A 208 -16.36 10.37 8.38
CA SER A 208 -17.15 9.85 9.50
C SER A 208 -18.43 9.26 8.90
N GLY A 209 -18.73 7.99 9.22
CA GLY A 209 -20.03 7.42 8.85
C GLY A 209 -21.13 8.32 9.40
N SER A 210 -21.97 8.84 8.52
CA SER A 210 -23.19 9.57 8.87
C SER A 210 -24.22 8.66 9.52
#